data_AF-A0A5E4LM63-F1
#
_entry.id   AF-A0A5E4LM63-F1
#
_cell.length_a   1.000
_cell.length_b   1.000
_cell.length_c   1.000
_cell.angle_alpha   90.00
_cell.angle_beta   90.00
_cell.angle_gamma   90.00
#
_symmetry.space_group_name_H-M   'P 1'
#
loop_
_entity.id
_entity.type
_entity.pdbx_description
1 polymer ?
#
loop_
_entity_poly.entity_id
_entity_poly.type
_entity_poly.pdbx_seq_one_letter_code
_entity_poly.pdbx_strand_id
1 'polypeptide(L)'
;MPQITANKGCQKPKLEICAPGAANLTFSRMKDIASQALEASEKLVKRHGGCANKILLFSEIGLSYSFNIEKEKVLREIEAIRKLLPSDPQCGWRAVVFSVMEMENGVPANSLYVATQKDVLSYRKRSIGRYDDEMLMGLGTVQYNRAVAYWEKVAGSQREAERRFPEIMKGGCNLEFRLGMDIAEPAKYEPNTVSIGPAFGAEAKYIESFALKRHLLVMNDAHHDRGLRVIEGSGRRAKWQKIQVKGDFDIMRIYE
;
A
#
# COMPACT_ATOMS: atom_id res chain seq x y z
N MET A 1 28.56 27.11 3.31
CA MET A 1 27.54 26.06 3.09
C MET A 1 28.20 24.92 2.33
N PRO A 2 28.23 23.68 2.84
CA PRO A 2 28.79 22.57 2.08
C PRO A 2 27.90 22.27 0.87
N GLN A 3 28.51 22.16 -0.31
CA GLN A 3 27.85 21.77 -1.55
C GLN A 3 27.36 20.33 -1.44
N ILE A 4 26.04 20.14 -1.49
CA ILE A 4 25.44 18.81 -1.62
C ILE A 4 25.74 18.33 -3.04
N THR A 5 26.75 17.49 -3.19
CA THR A 5 26.98 16.75 -4.42
C THR A 5 25.75 15.90 -4.68
N ALA A 6 25.09 16.11 -5.82
CA ALA A 6 23.97 15.31 -6.27
C ALA A 6 24.43 13.85 -6.40
N ASN A 7 24.16 13.05 -5.37
CA ASN A 7 24.24 11.60 -5.49
C ASN A 7 23.41 11.24 -6.72
N LYS A 8 23.99 10.47 -7.65
CA LYS A 8 23.25 9.84 -8.74
C LYS A 8 22.12 9.04 -8.07
N GLY A 9 20.92 9.63 -8.00
CA GLY A 9 19.77 9.02 -7.36
C GLY A 9 19.53 7.65 -7.97
N CYS A 10 19.05 6.69 -7.16
CA CYS A 10 18.66 5.37 -7.67
C CYS A 10 17.84 5.54 -8.95
N GLN A 11 18.16 4.79 -10.00
CA GLN A 11 17.30 4.72 -11.18
C GLN A 11 15.92 4.26 -10.69
N LYS A 12 14.90 5.09 -10.88
CA LYS A 12 13.53 4.80 -10.44
C LYS A 12 13.15 3.41 -10.98
N PRO A 13 12.72 2.48 -10.12
CA PRO A 13 12.40 1.14 -10.59
C PRO A 13 11.23 1.23 -11.57
N LYS A 14 11.35 0.56 -12.73
CA LYS A 14 10.22 0.36 -13.64
C LYS A 14 9.16 -0.44 -12.89
N LEU A 15 8.08 0.25 -12.54
CA LEU A 15 7.01 -0.28 -11.71
C LEU A 15 5.67 0.00 -12.37
N GLU A 16 4.78 -0.97 -12.32
CA GLU A 16 3.38 -0.83 -12.70
C GLU A 16 2.52 -1.04 -11.46
N ILE A 17 1.67 -0.07 -11.16
CA ILE A 17 0.70 -0.15 -10.08
C ILE A 17 -0.69 -0.29 -10.68
N CYS A 18 -1.35 -1.38 -10.36
CA CYS A 18 -2.76 -1.60 -10.67
C CYS A 18 -3.56 -1.33 -9.39
N ALA A 19 -4.37 -0.28 -9.40
CA ALA A 19 -5.17 0.17 -8.28
C ALA A 19 -6.68 0.03 -8.60
N PRO A 20 -7.30 -1.09 -8.23
CA PRO A 20 -8.74 -1.24 -8.38
C PRO A 20 -9.51 -0.32 -7.46
N GLY A 21 -10.42 0.45 -8.05
CA GLY A 21 -11.34 1.29 -7.30
C GLY A 21 -12.36 0.41 -6.58
N ALA A 22 -12.10 0.11 -5.31
CA ALA A 22 -12.98 -0.76 -4.56
C ALA A 22 -12.87 -0.50 -3.06
N ALA A 23 -14.03 -0.26 -2.46
CA ALA A 23 -14.22 -0.23 -1.02
C ALA A 23 -15.10 -1.42 -0.61
N ASN A 24 -14.86 -1.97 0.57
CA ASN A 24 -15.68 -2.97 1.22
C ASN A 24 -15.86 -4.30 0.44
N LEU A 25 -14.79 -4.78 -0.19
CA LEU A 25 -14.80 -6.07 -0.88
C LEU A 25 -14.80 -7.27 0.09
N THR A 26 -15.24 -8.42 -0.42
CA THR A 26 -14.92 -9.73 0.14
C THR A 26 -13.60 -10.24 -0.44
N PHE A 27 -12.95 -11.20 0.23
CA PHE A 27 -11.75 -11.86 -0.30
C PHE A 27 -11.98 -12.53 -1.67
N SER A 28 -13.16 -13.11 -1.91
CA SER A 28 -13.51 -13.67 -3.23
C SER A 28 -13.48 -12.60 -4.31
N ARG A 29 -14.13 -11.46 -4.07
CA ARG A 29 -14.16 -10.36 -5.04
C ARG A 29 -12.77 -9.74 -5.24
N MET A 30 -11.97 -9.66 -4.19
CA MET A 30 -10.58 -9.21 -4.27
C MET A 30 -9.74 -10.11 -5.19
N LYS A 31 -9.92 -11.45 -5.11
CA LYS A 31 -9.27 -12.42 -6.00
C LYS A 31 -9.68 -12.21 -7.46
N ASP A 32 -10.97 -12.04 -7.73
CA ASP A 32 -11.47 -11.81 -9.09
C ASP A 32 -10.85 -10.54 -9.70
N ILE A 33 -10.87 -9.45 -8.94
CA ILE A 33 -10.30 -8.16 -9.36
C ILE A 33 -8.78 -8.27 -9.57
N ALA A 34 -8.06 -8.95 -8.66
CA ALA A 34 -6.64 -9.19 -8.83
C ALA A 34 -6.33 -9.95 -10.12
N SER A 35 -7.10 -10.99 -10.43
CA SER A 35 -6.95 -11.76 -11.68
C SER A 35 -7.17 -10.88 -12.92
N GLN A 36 -8.27 -10.11 -12.94
CA GLN A 36 -8.60 -9.21 -14.06
C GLN A 36 -7.53 -8.12 -14.27
N ALA A 37 -7.05 -7.53 -13.19
CA ALA A 37 -6.02 -6.50 -13.23
C ALA A 37 -4.68 -7.06 -13.73
N LEU A 38 -4.30 -8.28 -13.31
CA LEU A 38 -3.11 -8.96 -13.84
C LEU A 38 -3.26 -9.27 -15.33
N GLU A 39 -4.39 -9.82 -15.77
CA GLU A 39 -4.62 -10.11 -17.18
C GLU A 39 -4.60 -8.86 -18.07
N ALA A 40 -5.24 -7.78 -17.63
CA ALA A 40 -5.26 -6.51 -18.37
C ALA A 40 -3.85 -5.91 -18.46
N SER A 41 -3.11 -5.95 -17.36
CA SER A 41 -1.70 -5.56 -17.31
C SER A 41 -0.84 -6.38 -18.28
N GLU A 42 -0.98 -7.71 -18.31
CA GLU A 42 -0.25 -8.56 -19.26
C GLU A 42 -0.58 -8.25 -20.73
N LYS A 43 -1.85 -7.95 -21.04
CA LYS A 43 -2.26 -7.51 -22.39
C LYS A 43 -1.59 -6.20 -22.78
N LEU A 44 -1.43 -5.26 -21.85
CA LEU A 44 -0.71 -4.00 -22.10
C LEU A 44 0.78 -4.23 -22.31
N VAL A 45 1.40 -5.08 -21.48
CA VAL A 45 2.81 -5.43 -21.60
C VAL A 45 3.12 -6.05 -22.97
N LYS A 46 2.30 -7.01 -23.43
CA LYS A 46 2.47 -7.63 -24.76
C LYS A 46 2.36 -6.62 -25.91
N ARG A 47 1.54 -5.57 -25.77
CA ARG A 47 1.34 -4.55 -26.82
C ARG A 47 2.47 -3.53 -26.88
N HIS A 48 3.03 -3.14 -25.74
CA HIS A 48 4.03 -2.07 -25.66
C HIS A 48 5.46 -2.58 -25.49
N GLY A 49 5.64 -3.90 -25.37
CA GLY A 49 6.92 -4.52 -25.08
C GLY A 49 7.37 -4.25 -23.64
N GLY A 50 8.24 -5.13 -23.16
CA GLY A 50 8.93 -4.97 -21.89
C GLY A 50 8.43 -5.89 -20.79
N CYS A 51 9.08 -5.75 -19.65
CA CYS A 51 8.85 -6.53 -18.46
C CYS A 51 9.03 -5.54 -17.30
N ALA A 52 7.97 -5.33 -16.51
CA ALA A 52 8.00 -4.41 -15.38
C ALA A 52 7.58 -5.14 -14.12
N ASN A 53 8.12 -4.70 -12.99
CA ASN A 53 7.65 -5.13 -11.68
C ASN A 53 6.21 -4.62 -11.49
N LYS A 54 5.35 -5.40 -10.84
CA LYS A 54 3.93 -5.05 -10.71
C LYS A 54 3.47 -5.09 -9.26
N ILE A 55 2.70 -4.09 -8.86
CA ILE A 55 2.01 -4.06 -7.56
C ILE A 55 0.52 -3.90 -7.81
N LEU A 56 -0.26 -4.87 -7.36
CA LEU A 56 -1.69 -4.71 -7.17
C LEU A 56 -1.89 -4.01 -5.83
N LEU A 57 -2.31 -2.74 -5.84
CA LEU A 57 -2.51 -1.95 -4.65
C LEU A 57 -4.01 -1.78 -4.43
N PHE A 58 -4.57 -2.44 -3.42
CA PHE A 58 -5.96 -2.23 -3.01
C PHE A 58 -6.08 -1.07 -2.04
N SER A 59 -7.27 -0.45 -2.00
CA SER A 59 -7.59 0.61 -1.06
C SER A 59 -7.38 0.19 0.39
N GLU A 60 -7.24 1.15 1.28
CA GLU A 60 -7.11 0.88 2.71
C GLU A 60 -8.39 0.25 3.26
N ILE A 61 -9.52 0.66 2.69
CA ILE A 61 -10.84 0.10 2.94
C ILE A 61 -11.21 -0.97 1.91
N GLY A 62 -10.21 -1.52 1.22
CA GLY A 62 -10.38 -2.43 0.10
C GLY A 62 -11.14 -3.69 0.51
N LEU A 63 -10.81 -4.27 1.66
CA LEU A 63 -11.64 -5.28 2.31
C LEU A 63 -12.57 -4.61 3.30
N SER A 64 -13.79 -5.15 3.41
CA SER A 64 -14.78 -4.67 4.39
C SER A 64 -14.15 -4.56 5.78
N TYR A 65 -14.40 -3.43 6.46
CA TYR A 65 -14.10 -3.25 7.88
C TYR A 65 -15.07 -4.10 8.71
N SER A 66 -14.95 -5.42 8.54
CA SER A 66 -15.72 -6.40 9.29
C SER A 66 -14.88 -6.86 10.46
N PHE A 67 -15.28 -6.47 11.67
CA PHE A 67 -14.64 -6.81 12.96
C PHE A 67 -14.79 -8.30 13.34
N ASN A 68 -14.72 -9.19 12.36
CA ASN A 68 -14.91 -10.64 12.50
C ASN A 68 -13.92 -11.46 11.67
N ILE A 69 -12.93 -10.80 11.04
CA ILE A 69 -11.89 -11.50 10.28
C ILE A 69 -10.73 -11.81 11.22
N GLU A 70 -10.50 -13.09 11.51
CA GLU A 70 -9.31 -13.54 12.25
C GLU A 70 -8.07 -13.53 11.36
N LYS A 71 -6.91 -13.28 11.96
CA LYS A 71 -5.61 -13.24 11.26
C LYS A 71 -5.32 -14.52 10.47
N GLU A 72 -5.65 -15.69 11.02
CA GLU A 72 -5.47 -16.99 10.39
C GLU A 72 -6.28 -17.11 9.10
N LYS A 73 -7.48 -16.52 9.07
CA LYS A 73 -8.31 -16.44 7.87
C LYS A 73 -7.66 -15.54 6.82
N VAL A 74 -7.11 -14.39 7.24
CA VAL A 74 -6.38 -13.49 6.33
C VAL A 74 -5.20 -14.23 5.67
N LEU A 75 -4.38 -14.92 6.47
CA LEU A 75 -3.21 -15.65 5.97
C LEU A 75 -3.60 -16.75 4.95
N ARG A 76 -4.68 -17.48 5.18
CA ARG A 76 -5.19 -18.48 4.22
C ARG A 76 -5.63 -17.83 2.89
N GLU A 77 -6.31 -16.70 2.95
CA GLU A 77 -6.77 -16.00 1.74
C GLU A 77 -5.61 -15.33 0.98
N ILE A 78 -4.60 -14.82 1.69
CA ILE A 78 -3.36 -14.34 1.07
C ILE A 78 -2.68 -15.44 0.28
N GLU A 79 -2.60 -16.65 0.84
CA GLU A 79 -1.97 -17.77 0.17
C GLU A 79 -2.70 -18.12 -1.14
N ALA A 80 -4.03 -18.02 -1.16
CA ALA A 80 -4.82 -18.22 -2.37
C ALA A 80 -4.54 -17.14 -3.43
N ILE A 81 -4.41 -15.88 -3.01
CA ILE A 81 -4.08 -14.75 -3.92
C ILE A 81 -2.65 -14.86 -4.44
N ARG A 82 -1.71 -15.29 -3.60
CA ARG A 82 -0.30 -15.46 -3.96
C ARG A 82 -0.12 -16.42 -5.13
N LYS A 83 -0.93 -17.48 -5.19
CA LYS A 83 -0.95 -18.46 -6.29
C LYS A 83 -1.40 -17.87 -7.63
N LEU A 84 -2.06 -16.69 -7.63
CA LEU A 84 -2.43 -15.98 -8.85
C LEU A 84 -1.27 -15.17 -9.45
N LEU A 85 -0.24 -14.86 -8.65
CA LEU A 85 0.93 -14.11 -9.14
C LEU A 85 1.76 -15.05 -10.03
N PRO A 86 1.91 -14.79 -11.35
CA PRO A 86 2.65 -15.71 -12.24
C PRO A 86 4.13 -15.77 -11.90
N SER A 87 4.74 -16.96 -12.06
CA SER A 87 6.14 -17.27 -11.71
C SER A 87 7.15 -17.06 -12.82
N ASP A 88 6.74 -16.47 -13.93
CA ASP A 88 7.62 -16.27 -15.09
C ASP A 88 8.88 -15.49 -14.68
N PRO A 89 10.06 -16.13 -14.66
CA PRO A 89 11.33 -15.50 -14.27
C PRO A 89 11.78 -14.40 -15.24
N GLN A 90 11.23 -14.39 -16.46
CA GLN A 90 11.47 -13.35 -17.45
C GLN A 90 10.55 -12.14 -17.25
N CYS A 91 9.47 -12.30 -16.48
CA CYS A 91 8.60 -11.23 -16.04
C CYS A 91 9.04 -10.74 -14.65
N GLY A 92 8.99 -9.43 -14.40
CA GLY A 92 9.43 -8.82 -13.16
C GLY A 92 8.65 -9.38 -11.97
N TRP A 93 9.13 -9.13 -10.76
CA TRP A 93 8.41 -9.61 -9.57
C TRP A 93 7.06 -8.90 -9.44
N ARG A 94 6.13 -9.58 -8.78
CA ARG A 94 4.78 -9.08 -8.55
C ARG A 94 4.46 -9.11 -7.06
N ALA A 95 3.68 -8.14 -6.60
CA ALA A 95 3.08 -8.17 -5.27
C ALA A 95 1.61 -7.78 -5.28
N VAL A 96 0.90 -8.25 -4.27
CA VAL A 96 -0.40 -7.74 -3.87
C VAL A 96 -0.25 -7.05 -2.53
N VAL A 97 -0.80 -5.84 -2.44
CA VAL A 97 -0.82 -5.00 -1.26
C VAL A 97 -2.27 -4.68 -0.94
N PHE A 98 -2.69 -4.99 0.27
CA PHE A 98 -4.02 -4.64 0.75
C PHE A 98 -3.99 -4.50 2.27
N SER A 99 -5.03 -3.90 2.82
CA SER A 99 -5.25 -3.89 4.26
C SER A 99 -6.58 -4.51 4.66
N VAL A 100 -6.65 -4.91 5.91
CA VAL A 100 -7.81 -5.54 6.51
C VAL A 100 -7.92 -5.14 7.97
N MET A 101 -9.14 -4.83 8.40
CA MET A 101 -9.48 -4.76 9.81
C MET A 101 -9.66 -6.18 10.32
N GLU A 102 -8.68 -6.69 11.06
CA GLU A 102 -8.67 -8.04 11.61
C GLU A 102 -8.83 -8.02 13.13
N MET A 103 -9.36 -9.11 13.67
CA MET A 103 -9.48 -9.34 15.10
C MET A 103 -8.22 -10.01 15.63
N GLU A 104 -7.57 -9.36 16.58
CA GLU A 104 -6.44 -9.91 17.32
C GLU A 104 -6.75 -9.86 18.82
N ASN A 105 -6.76 -11.01 19.50
CA ASN A 105 -7.10 -11.13 20.92
C ASN A 105 -8.45 -10.47 21.30
N GLY A 106 -9.44 -10.61 20.40
CA GLY A 106 -10.77 -10.02 20.57
C GLY A 106 -10.82 -8.50 20.41
N VAL A 107 -9.80 -7.89 19.81
CA VAL A 107 -9.72 -6.46 19.53
C VAL A 107 -9.53 -6.22 18.04
N PRO A 108 -10.33 -5.34 17.41
CA PRO A 108 -10.14 -4.99 16.02
C PRO A 108 -8.90 -4.10 15.86
N ALA A 109 -8.10 -4.38 14.84
CA ALA A 109 -7.04 -3.49 14.43
C ALA A 109 -6.77 -3.63 12.93
N ASN A 110 -6.27 -2.55 12.31
CA ASN A 110 -6.02 -2.51 10.88
C ASN A 110 -4.57 -2.97 10.58
N SER A 111 -4.43 -3.93 9.67
CA SER A 111 -3.16 -4.52 9.25
C SER A 111 -2.97 -4.38 7.75
N LEU A 112 -1.74 -4.06 7.34
CA LEU A 112 -1.26 -4.10 5.98
C LEU A 112 -0.62 -5.46 5.69
N TYR A 113 -0.92 -5.99 4.52
CA TYR A 113 -0.31 -7.20 3.99
C TYR A 113 0.33 -6.91 2.65
N VAL A 114 1.58 -7.36 2.49
CA VAL A 114 2.35 -7.31 1.25
C VAL A 114 2.72 -8.73 0.89
N ALA A 115 2.05 -9.29 -0.10
CA ALA A 115 2.25 -10.65 -0.56
C ALA A 115 3.00 -10.64 -1.89
N THR A 116 4.20 -11.22 -1.90
CA THR A 116 4.92 -11.61 -3.12
C THR A 116 4.76 -13.11 -3.32
N GLN A 117 5.33 -13.67 -4.39
CA GLN A 117 5.35 -15.13 -4.57
C GLN A 117 6.12 -15.89 -3.48
N LYS A 118 7.16 -15.28 -2.92
CA LYS A 118 8.07 -15.94 -1.98
C LYS A 118 7.70 -15.62 -0.55
N ASP A 119 7.35 -14.36 -0.31
CA ASP A 119 7.24 -13.79 1.02
C ASP A 119 5.87 -13.15 1.23
N VAL A 120 5.36 -13.29 2.45
CA VAL A 120 4.22 -12.51 2.94
C VAL A 120 4.72 -11.66 4.09
N LEU A 121 4.70 -10.35 3.91
CA LEU A 121 4.99 -9.39 4.96
C LEU A 121 3.66 -8.91 5.54
N SER A 122 3.57 -8.88 6.86
CA SER A 122 2.44 -8.31 7.58
C SER A 122 2.90 -7.20 8.51
N TYR A 123 2.08 -6.18 8.64
CA TYR A 123 2.39 -5.02 9.45
C TYR A 123 1.12 -4.43 10.04
N ARG A 124 1.12 -4.29 11.36
CA ARG A 124 0.05 -3.62 12.09
C ARG A 124 0.24 -2.12 11.97
N LYS A 125 -0.79 -1.40 11.49
CA LYS A 125 -0.81 0.07 11.41
C LYS A 125 -0.45 0.68 12.77
N ARG A 126 0.29 1.78 12.78
CA ARG A 126 0.70 2.46 14.02
C ARG A 126 -0.14 3.66 14.38
N SER A 127 -0.70 4.32 13.37
CA SER A 127 -1.39 5.59 13.51
C SER A 127 -2.87 5.39 13.25
N ILE A 128 -3.68 5.62 14.28
CA ILE A 128 -5.14 5.68 14.14
C ILE A 128 -5.47 6.96 13.36
N GLY A 129 -6.15 6.82 12.24
CA GLY A 129 -6.69 7.95 11.50
C GLY A 129 -8.15 8.19 11.84
N ARG A 130 -8.66 9.33 11.37
CA ARG A 130 -10.07 9.72 11.57
C ARG A 130 -11.06 8.63 11.18
N TYR A 131 -10.84 7.96 10.04
CA TYR A 131 -11.74 6.92 9.58
C TYR A 131 -11.68 5.66 10.48
N ASP A 132 -10.50 5.30 10.98
CA ASP A 132 -10.40 4.20 11.95
C ASP A 132 -11.15 4.55 13.23
N ASP A 133 -11.01 5.78 13.73
CA ASP A 133 -11.75 6.28 14.90
C ASP A 133 -13.26 6.19 14.68
N GLU A 134 -13.77 6.71 13.57
CA GLU A 134 -15.19 6.68 13.22
C GLU A 134 -15.73 5.22 13.18
N MET A 135 -14.96 4.29 12.61
CA MET A 135 -15.32 2.87 12.57
C MET A 135 -15.29 2.22 13.96
N LEU A 136 -14.26 2.50 14.76
CA LEU A 136 -14.12 1.94 16.11
C LEU A 136 -15.20 2.49 17.07
N MET A 137 -15.59 3.76 16.92
CA MET A 137 -16.67 4.36 17.71
C MET A 137 -18.00 3.63 17.53
N GLY A 138 -18.25 3.07 16.33
CA GLY A 138 -19.41 2.25 16.03
C GLY A 138 -19.54 0.97 16.88
N LEU A 139 -18.47 0.55 17.56
CA LEU A 139 -18.46 -0.61 18.47
C LEU A 139 -18.94 -0.27 19.89
N GLY A 140 -19.19 1.01 20.19
CA GLY A 140 -19.52 1.50 21.52
C GLY A 140 -18.29 1.79 22.38
N THR A 141 -18.46 2.66 23.38
CA THR A 141 -17.37 3.30 24.15
C THR A 141 -16.39 2.31 24.77
N VAL A 142 -16.87 1.20 25.33
CA VAL A 142 -16.02 0.21 26.01
C VAL A 142 -15.08 -0.48 25.02
N GLN A 143 -15.61 -0.92 23.87
CA GLN A 143 -14.80 -1.59 22.85
C GLN A 143 -13.89 -0.61 22.10
N TYR A 144 -14.36 0.61 21.85
CA TYR A 144 -13.54 1.70 21.30
C TYR A 144 -12.29 1.93 22.16
N ASN A 145 -12.46 2.19 23.46
CA ASN A 145 -11.35 2.46 24.37
C ASN A 145 -10.37 1.28 24.45
N ARG A 146 -10.89 0.05 24.46
CA ARG A 146 -10.07 -1.17 24.45
C ARG A 146 -9.26 -1.29 23.16
N ALA A 147 -9.85 -0.98 22.02
CA ALA A 147 -9.18 -1.03 20.72
C ALA A 147 -8.07 0.01 20.62
N VAL A 148 -8.36 1.27 20.95
CA VAL A 148 -7.37 2.35 20.96
C VAL A 148 -6.19 2.01 21.86
N ALA A 149 -6.45 1.62 23.11
CA ALA A 149 -5.37 1.29 24.06
C ALA A 149 -4.50 0.11 23.60
N TYR A 150 -5.11 -0.93 23.03
CA TYR A 150 -4.36 -2.05 22.45
C TYR A 150 -3.50 -1.60 21.28
N TRP A 151 -4.06 -0.79 20.38
CA TRP A 151 -3.36 -0.36 19.17
C TRP A 151 -2.19 0.58 19.49
N GLU A 152 -2.39 1.51 20.41
CA GLU A 152 -1.34 2.39 20.93
C GLU A 152 -0.21 1.60 21.60
N LYS A 153 -0.56 0.59 22.41
CA LYS A 153 0.43 -0.31 23.03
C LYS A 153 1.27 -1.02 21.96
N VAL A 154 0.64 -1.60 20.94
CA VAL A 154 1.37 -2.29 19.86
C VAL A 154 2.24 -1.31 19.07
N ALA A 155 1.71 -0.14 18.74
CA ALA A 155 2.46 0.91 18.04
C ALA A 155 3.67 1.39 18.87
N GLY A 156 3.51 1.57 20.18
CA GLY A 156 4.57 1.92 21.12
C GLY A 156 5.70 0.89 21.11
N SER A 157 5.38 -0.39 21.31
CA SER A 157 6.40 -1.46 21.28
C SER A 157 7.12 -1.56 19.93
N GLN A 158 6.42 -1.31 18.81
CA GLN A 158 7.07 -1.27 17.50
C GLN A 158 8.06 -0.11 17.35
N ARG A 159 7.74 1.07 17.89
CA ARG A 159 8.63 2.24 17.87
C ARG A 159 9.84 2.02 18.78
N GLU A 160 9.63 1.49 19.97
CA GLU A 160 10.71 1.13 20.92
C GLU A 160 11.68 0.09 20.32
N ALA A 161 11.14 -0.89 19.60
CA ALA A 161 11.94 -1.89 18.89
C ALA A 161 12.56 -1.37 17.58
N GLU A 162 12.37 -0.08 17.26
CA GLU A 162 12.76 0.54 15.97
C GLU A 162 12.34 -0.29 14.74
N ARG A 163 11.19 -0.99 14.85
CA ARG A 163 10.72 -1.88 13.79
C ARG A 163 10.52 -1.04 12.53
N ARG A 164 11.11 -1.44 11.41
CA ARG A 164 10.88 -0.77 10.12
C ARG A 164 9.50 -1.11 9.57
N PHE A 165 9.00 -0.26 8.68
CA PHE A 165 7.87 -0.58 7.83
C PHE A 165 8.24 -1.76 6.90
N PRO A 166 7.27 -2.53 6.37
CA PRO A 166 7.57 -3.58 5.40
C PRO A 166 8.31 -3.02 4.19
N GLU A 167 9.37 -3.70 3.78
CA GLU A 167 10.22 -3.25 2.69
C GLU A 167 10.51 -4.40 1.72
N ILE A 168 10.50 -4.08 0.43
CA ILE A 168 11.00 -4.95 -0.63
C ILE A 168 12.18 -4.25 -1.30
N MET A 169 13.37 -4.85 -1.23
CA MET A 169 14.58 -4.32 -1.86
C MET A 169 14.71 -4.82 -3.30
N LYS A 170 14.84 -3.90 -4.27
CA LYS A 170 14.97 -4.22 -5.71
C LYS A 170 15.83 -3.21 -6.45
N GLY A 171 16.85 -3.70 -7.16
CA GLY A 171 17.68 -2.87 -8.03
C GLY A 171 18.35 -1.68 -7.32
N GLY A 172 18.67 -1.82 -6.02
CA GLY A 172 19.24 -0.74 -5.21
C GLY A 172 18.23 0.28 -4.66
N CYS A 173 16.93 0.09 -4.94
CA CYS A 173 15.83 0.89 -4.40
C CYS A 173 15.03 0.09 -3.35
N ASN A 174 14.61 0.76 -2.29
CA ASN A 174 13.73 0.19 -1.26
C ASN A 174 12.29 0.59 -1.55
N LEU A 175 11.39 -0.39 -1.62
CA LEU A 175 9.95 -0.14 -1.67
C LEU A 175 9.39 -0.32 -0.27
N GLU A 176 9.11 0.79 0.41
CA GLU A 176 8.61 0.82 1.78
C GLU A 176 7.09 0.93 1.77
N PHE A 177 6.39 0.08 2.50
CA PHE A 177 4.93 0.03 2.48
C PHE A 177 4.32 0.66 3.74
N ARG A 178 3.39 1.60 3.55
CA ARG A 178 2.70 2.31 4.65
C ARG A 178 1.19 2.17 4.52
N LEU A 179 0.48 2.30 5.64
CA LEU A 179 -0.97 2.17 5.70
C LEU A 179 -1.61 3.39 6.33
N GLY A 180 -2.55 4.02 5.63
CA GLY A 180 -3.35 5.13 6.15
C GLY A 180 -2.49 6.27 6.67
N MET A 181 -2.75 6.65 7.92
CA MET A 181 -2.07 7.74 8.60
C MET A 181 -0.61 7.46 8.96
N ASP A 182 -0.08 6.26 8.72
CA ASP A 182 1.35 6.00 8.89
C ASP A 182 2.23 6.83 7.94
N ILE A 183 1.65 7.41 6.88
CA ILE A 183 2.35 8.39 6.04
C ILE A 183 2.62 9.72 6.76
N ALA A 184 1.89 10.01 7.83
CA ALA A 184 2.13 11.20 8.66
C ALA A 184 3.24 10.97 9.69
N GLU A 185 3.65 9.71 9.94
CA GLU A 185 4.74 9.43 10.87
C GLU A 185 6.07 10.04 10.37
N PRO A 186 6.89 10.60 11.28
CA PRO A 186 8.18 11.14 10.93
C PRO A 186 9.03 10.15 10.14
N ALA A 187 9.47 10.61 8.98
CA ALA A 187 10.28 9.86 8.05
C ALA A 187 11.68 10.46 7.99
N LYS A 188 12.72 9.64 8.21
CA LYS A 188 14.09 10.01 7.86
C LYS A 188 14.17 10.18 6.33
N TYR A 189 15.02 11.10 5.89
CA TYR A 189 15.29 11.28 4.47
C TYR A 189 16.04 10.04 3.94
N GLU A 190 15.43 9.35 2.99
CA GLU A 190 16.01 8.16 2.36
C GLU A 190 15.83 8.27 0.85
N PRO A 191 16.85 8.78 0.12
CA PRO A 191 16.70 9.12 -1.30
C PRO A 191 16.50 7.90 -2.20
N ASN A 192 16.84 6.70 -1.71
CA ASN A 192 16.68 5.44 -2.44
C ASN A 192 15.39 4.70 -2.06
N THR A 193 14.49 5.33 -1.31
CA THR A 193 13.25 4.73 -0.84
C THR A 193 12.06 5.33 -1.57
N VAL A 194 11.22 4.46 -2.14
CA VAL A 194 9.88 4.78 -2.64
C VAL A 194 8.89 4.25 -1.63
N SER A 195 8.12 5.14 -1.01
CA SER A 195 7.04 4.75 -0.12
C SER A 195 5.76 4.51 -0.92
N ILE A 196 5.07 3.42 -0.63
CA ILE A 196 3.87 2.96 -1.32
C ILE A 196 2.81 2.69 -0.27
N GLY A 197 1.61 3.22 -0.42
CA GLY A 197 0.57 2.92 0.56
C GLY A 197 -0.84 3.24 0.09
N PRO A 198 -1.83 2.43 0.52
CA PRO A 198 -3.18 2.90 0.55
C PRO A 198 -3.34 3.86 1.75
N ALA A 199 -3.77 5.09 1.48
CA ALA A 199 -3.93 6.12 2.49
C ALA A 199 -5.32 6.77 2.38
N PHE A 200 -6.34 6.03 2.80
CA PHE A 200 -7.72 6.48 2.72
C PHE A 200 -7.95 7.64 3.70
N GLY A 201 -8.41 8.77 3.18
CA GLY A 201 -8.79 9.92 4.01
C GLY A 201 -7.60 10.66 4.60
N ALA A 202 -6.37 10.34 4.19
CA ALA A 202 -5.20 11.05 4.65
C ALA A 202 -5.20 12.49 4.09
N GLU A 203 -4.99 13.47 4.99
CA GLU A 203 -4.99 14.88 4.62
C GLU A 203 -3.84 15.22 3.65
N ALA A 204 -4.11 16.09 2.67
CA ALA A 204 -3.14 16.49 1.65
C ALA A 204 -1.83 17.01 2.25
N LYS A 205 -1.91 17.77 3.36
CA LYS A 205 -0.73 18.33 4.04
C LYS A 205 0.28 17.27 4.49
N TYR A 206 -0.20 16.10 4.96
CA TYR A 206 0.68 15.02 5.40
C TYR A 206 1.34 14.32 4.21
N ILE A 207 0.54 14.07 3.16
CA ILE A 207 1.01 13.49 1.90
C ILE A 207 2.10 14.37 1.27
N GLU A 208 1.87 15.68 1.19
CA GLU A 208 2.82 16.64 0.61
C GLU A 208 4.10 16.76 1.43
N SER A 209 3.98 16.93 2.76
CA SER A 209 5.12 17.01 3.68
C SER A 209 6.00 15.75 3.61
N PHE A 210 5.35 14.59 3.49
CA PHE A 210 6.05 13.32 3.36
C PHE A 210 6.77 13.18 2.01
N ALA A 211 6.10 13.57 0.91
CA ALA A 211 6.69 13.54 -0.43
C ALA A 211 7.93 14.44 -0.56
N LEU A 212 8.06 15.52 0.21
CA LEU A 212 9.27 16.36 0.26
C LEU A 212 10.53 15.60 0.70
N LYS A 213 10.36 14.47 1.40
CA LYS A 213 11.47 13.70 1.97
C LYS A 213 11.81 12.45 1.17
N ARG A 214 10.94 12.02 0.23
CA ARG A 214 11.06 10.76 -0.52
C ARG A 214 10.05 10.66 -1.66
N HIS A 215 10.23 9.68 -2.55
CA HIS A 215 9.22 9.38 -3.58
C HIS A 215 8.00 8.72 -2.93
N LEU A 216 6.77 9.19 -3.23
CA LEU A 216 5.53 8.67 -2.67
C LEU A 216 4.54 8.24 -3.75
N LEU A 217 4.08 6.99 -3.66
CA LEU A 217 3.01 6.39 -4.44
C LEU A 217 1.83 6.14 -3.51
N VAL A 218 0.70 6.80 -3.74
CA VAL A 218 -0.43 6.77 -2.81
C VAL A 218 -1.75 6.52 -3.52
N MET A 219 -2.51 5.56 -3.00
CA MET A 219 -3.91 5.35 -3.37
C MET A 219 -4.79 5.97 -2.28
N ASN A 220 -5.58 6.99 -2.60
CA ASN A 220 -6.39 7.72 -1.63
C ASN A 220 -7.84 7.87 -2.11
N ASP A 221 -8.64 6.82 -1.91
CA ASP A 221 -9.99 6.72 -2.48
C ASP A 221 -11.09 7.41 -1.63
N ALA A 222 -10.75 8.26 -0.66
CA ALA A 222 -11.73 8.93 0.21
C ALA A 222 -12.60 9.98 -0.48
N HIS A 223 -12.29 10.30 -1.74
CA HIS A 223 -13.10 11.20 -2.55
C HIS A 223 -13.28 10.54 -3.91
N HIS A 224 -14.52 10.46 -4.39
CA HIS A 224 -14.87 9.88 -5.70
C HIS A 224 -14.07 10.47 -6.88
N ASP A 225 -13.42 11.63 -6.71
CA ASP A 225 -12.54 12.31 -7.67
C ASP A 225 -11.02 12.12 -7.44
N ARG A 226 -10.59 11.31 -6.46
CA ARG A 226 -9.17 11.12 -6.13
C ARG A 226 -8.81 9.63 -6.24
N GLY A 227 -8.51 9.17 -7.45
CA GLY A 227 -7.96 7.83 -7.69
C GLY A 227 -6.48 7.69 -7.27
N LEU A 228 -5.79 6.66 -7.78
CA LEU A 228 -4.35 6.45 -7.60
C LEU A 228 -3.55 7.71 -7.99
N ARG A 229 -2.67 8.18 -7.10
CA ARG A 229 -1.83 9.36 -7.30
C ARG A 229 -0.37 9.05 -7.03
N VAL A 230 0.47 9.82 -7.71
CA VAL A 230 1.90 9.83 -7.44
C VAL A 230 2.36 11.24 -7.15
N ILE A 231 3.09 11.39 -6.05
CA ILE A 231 3.51 12.67 -5.53
C ILE A 231 5.01 12.59 -5.27
N GLU A 232 5.77 13.47 -5.93
CA GLU A 232 7.21 13.58 -5.76
C GLU A 232 7.54 14.94 -5.17
N GLY A 233 8.25 14.98 -4.04
CA GLY A 233 8.68 16.25 -3.46
C GLY A 233 10.05 16.72 -3.92
N SER A 234 10.58 16.17 -5.03
CA SER A 234 11.86 16.60 -5.61
C SER A 234 11.78 17.89 -6.44
N GLY A 235 10.60 18.51 -6.58
CA GLY A 235 10.37 19.67 -7.45
C GLY A 235 10.46 19.37 -8.96
N ARG A 236 10.88 18.16 -9.36
CA ARG A 236 10.82 17.65 -10.74
C ARG A 236 9.60 16.74 -10.86
N ARG A 237 8.78 16.94 -11.90
CA ARG A 237 7.68 16.02 -12.25
C ARG A 237 8.29 14.73 -12.83
N ALA A 238 8.18 13.59 -12.15
CA ALA A 238 8.23 12.31 -12.86
C ALA A 238 7.16 12.27 -13.95
N LYS A 239 7.50 11.62 -15.06
CA LYS A 239 6.54 11.33 -16.13
C LYS A 239 5.72 10.12 -15.72
N TRP A 240 4.44 10.37 -15.40
CA TRP A 240 3.48 9.33 -15.10
C TRP A 240 2.54 9.15 -16.27
N GLN A 241 2.22 7.90 -16.59
CA GLN A 241 1.15 7.61 -17.52
C GLN A 241 0.02 6.92 -16.75
N LYS A 242 -1.09 7.64 -16.55
CA LYS A 242 -2.35 7.04 -16.12
C LYS A 242 -2.94 6.33 -17.33
N ILE A 243 -3.10 5.02 -17.23
CA ILE A 243 -3.82 4.20 -18.20
C ILE A 243 -5.13 3.82 -17.52
N GLN A 244 -6.19 4.53 -17.89
CA GLN A 244 -7.54 4.18 -17.44
C GLN A 244 -8.01 2.97 -18.24
N VAL A 245 -8.17 1.83 -17.55
CA VAL A 245 -8.84 0.67 -18.12
C VAL A 245 -10.33 0.86 -17.87
N LYS A 246 -11.17 0.85 -18.92
CA LYS A 246 -12.62 1.06 -18.81
C LYS A 246 -13.19 0.18 -17.68
N GLY A 247 -13.92 0.79 -16.74
CA GLY A 247 -14.82 0.09 -15.80
C GLY A 247 -14.32 -0.01 -14.37
N ASP A 248 -13.14 -0.61 -14.13
CA ASP A 248 -12.92 -1.27 -12.83
C ASP A 248 -11.60 -0.96 -12.10
N PHE A 249 -10.57 -0.42 -12.77
CA PHE A 249 -9.28 -0.11 -12.12
C PHE A 249 -8.40 0.89 -12.89
N ASP A 250 -7.61 1.66 -12.14
CA ASP A 250 -6.57 2.53 -12.67
C ASP A 250 -5.24 1.78 -12.75
N ILE A 251 -4.55 1.82 -13.91
CA ILE A 251 -3.15 1.36 -14.01
C ILE A 251 -2.24 2.59 -14.14
N MET A 252 -1.25 2.71 -13.27
CA MET A 252 -0.18 3.70 -13.40
C MET A 252 1.15 3.01 -13.67
N ARG A 253 1.85 3.45 -14.71
CA ARG A 253 3.21 3.00 -15.03
C ARG A 253 4.22 4.10 -14.68
N ILE A 254 5.26 3.70 -13.95
CA ILE A 254 6.42 4.53 -13.63
C ILE A 254 7.48 4.25 -14.69
N TYR A 255 7.72 5.23 -15.55
CA TYR A 255 8.84 5.20 -16.50
C TYR A 255 9.91 6.18 -16.04
N GLU A 256 11.14 5.89 -16.45
CA GLU A 256 12.38 6.64 -16.17
C GLU A 256 12.21 8.17 -16.22
#